data_AF-B3DYC9-F1
#
_entry.id   AF-B3DYC9-F1
#
_cell.length_a   1.000
_cell.length_b   1.000
_cell.length_c   1.000
_cell.angle_alpha   90.00
_cell.angle_beta   90.00
_cell.angle_gamma   90.00
#
_symmetry.space_group_name_H-M   'P 1'
#
loop_
_entity.id
_entity.type
_entity.pdbx_description
1 polymer ?
#
loop_
_entity_poly.entity_id
_entity_poly.type
_entity_poly.pdbx_seq_one_letter_code
_entity_poly.pdbx_strand_id
1 'polypeptide(L)' 'MIDSLNEILTGLIKEKRGLGLVPSYKAAELLGYSLDSMRALIRRGQFVAVKEGKTWITHPSLEVRKMQI' A
#
# COMPACT_ATOMS: atom_id res chain seq x y z
N MET A 1 12.26 9.04 13.43
CA MET A 1 12.99 7.98 12.68
C MET A 1 12.09 7.06 11.86
N ILE A 2 10.85 6.77 12.27
CA ILE A 2 9.92 5.95 11.44
C ILE A 2 9.35 6.76 10.26
N ASP A 3 9.07 8.06 10.47
CA ASP A 3 8.48 8.92 9.44
C ASP A 3 9.40 9.10 8.22
N SER A 4 10.71 9.20 8.43
CA SER A 4 11.69 9.32 7.33
C SER A 4 11.70 8.09 6.42
N LEU A 5 11.52 6.88 6.96
CA LEU A 5 11.48 5.67 6.13
C LEU A 5 10.18 5.59 5.30
N ASN A 6 9.07 6.01 5.89
CA ASN A 6 7.77 6.08 5.23
C ASN A 6 7.78 7.12 4.09
N GLU A 7 8.37 8.29 4.32
CA GLU A 7 8.55 9.32 3.29
C GLU A 7 9.42 8.83 2.14
N ILE A 8 10.54 8.17 2.44
CA ILE A 8 11.42 7.57 1.42
C ILE A 8 10.65 6.52 0.61
N LEU A 9 9.91 5.61 1.26
CA LEU A 9 9.15 4.56 0.58
C LEU A 9 8.04 5.16 -0.31
N THR A 10 7.31 6.14 0.20
CA THR A 10 6.29 6.87 -0.58
C THR A 10 6.89 7.56 -1.79
N GLY A 11 8.04 8.24 -1.62
CA GLY A 11 8.78 8.87 -2.71
C GLY A 11 9.21 7.86 -3.77
N LEU A 12 9.84 6.76 -3.35
CA LEU A 12 10.27 5.69 -4.25
C LEU A 12 9.10 5.09 -5.05
N ILE A 13 7.95 4.84 -4.43
CA ILE A 13 6.78 4.29 -5.14
C ILE A 13 6.25 5.29 -6.18
N LYS A 14 6.17 6.57 -5.82
CA LYS A 14 5.70 7.62 -6.73
C LYS A 14 6.67 7.84 -7.90
N GLU A 15 7.95 8.02 -7.62
CA GLU A 15 8.96 8.38 -8.61
C GLU A 15 9.39 7.20 -9.50
N LYS A 16 9.58 6.01 -8.92
CA LYS A 16 10.12 4.87 -9.68
C LYS A 16 9.05 4.03 -10.35
N ARG A 17 7.83 3.99 -9.80
CA ARG A 17 6.73 3.18 -10.36
C ARG A 17 5.58 4.00 -10.95
N GLY A 18 5.59 5.33 -10.78
CA GLY A 18 4.51 6.20 -11.27
C GLY A 18 3.14 5.89 -10.66
N LEU A 19 3.11 5.24 -9.49
CA LEU A 19 1.87 4.79 -8.87
C LEU A 19 1.34 5.85 -7.91
N GLY A 20 0.11 6.31 -8.17
CA GLY A 20 -0.64 7.15 -7.25
C GLY A 20 -1.12 6.33 -6.06
N LEU A 21 -0.42 6.41 -4.93
CA LEU A 21 -0.87 5.75 -3.71
C LEU A 21 -2.24 6.29 -3.25
N VAL A 22 -3.12 5.38 -2.86
CA VAL A 22 -4.47 5.66 -2.37
C VAL A 22 -4.67 5.07 -0.97
N PRO A 23 -5.62 5.59 -0.19
CA PRO A 23 -6.02 4.95 1.06
C PRO A 23 -6.48 3.50 0.86
N SER A 24 -6.20 2.66 1.85
CA SER A 24 -6.54 1.24 1.86
C SER A 24 -8.02 0.93 1.60
N TYR A 25 -8.95 1.80 2.00
CA TYR A 25 -10.38 1.60 1.67
C TYR A 25 -10.64 1.72 0.16
N LYS A 26 -9.98 2.66 -0.52
CA LYS A 26 -10.10 2.86 -1.97
C LYS A 26 -9.39 1.75 -2.73
N ALA A 27 -8.22 1.31 -2.25
CA ALA A 27 -7.55 0.14 -2.81
C ALA A 27 -8.41 -1.14 -2.68
N ALA A 28 -9.09 -1.31 -1.54
CA ALA A 28 -9.99 -2.44 -1.32
C ALA A 28 -11.17 -2.42 -2.30
N GLU A 29 -11.81 -1.25 -2.48
CA GLU A 29 -12.89 -1.05 -3.45
C GLU A 29 -12.47 -1.44 -4.87
N LEU A 30 -11.31 -0.94 -5.33
CA LEU A 30 -10.77 -1.23 -6.67
C LEU A 30 -10.44 -2.72 -6.88
N LEU A 31 -10.14 -3.46 -5.82
CA LEU A 31 -9.83 -4.88 -5.85
C LEU A 31 -11.04 -5.79 -5.56
N GLY A 32 -12.19 -5.21 -5.22
CA GLY A 32 -13.36 -5.97 -4.77
C GLY A 32 -13.18 -6.64 -3.40
N TYR A 33 -12.34 -6.09 -2.53
CA TYR A 33 -12.10 -6.58 -1.18
C TYR A 33 -12.86 -5.75 -0.14
N SER A 34 -13.16 -6.37 1.01
CA SER A 34 -13.55 -5.61 2.19
C SER A 34 -12.34 -4.83 2.74
N LEU A 35 -12.61 -3.72 3.44
CA LEU A 35 -11.56 -2.95 4.12
C LEU A 35 -10.77 -3.80 5.12
N ASP A 36 -11.44 -4.68 5.86
CA ASP A 36 -10.79 -5.53 6.85
C ASP A 36 -9.91 -6.60 6.19
N SER A 37 -10.37 -7.20 5.09
CA SER A 37 -9.55 -8.11 4.27
C SER A 37 -8.31 -7.40 3.76
N MET A 38 -8.45 -6.18 3.22
CA MET A 38 -7.32 -5.41 2.71
C MET A 38 -6.31 -5.08 3.82
N ARG A 39 -6.79 -4.65 4.99
CA ARG A 39 -5.93 -4.39 6.16
C ARG A 39 -5.25 -5.66 6.67
N ALA A 40 -5.93 -6.81 6.64
CA ALA A 40 -5.34 -8.09 7.00
C ALA A 40 -4.19 -8.47 6.04
N LEU A 41 -4.38 -8.29 4.73
CA LEU A 41 -3.35 -8.53 3.72
C LEU A 41 -2.12 -7.64 3.92
N ILE A 42 -2.33 -6.35 4.17
CA ILE A 42 -1.24 -5.40 4.46
C ILE A 42 -0.46 -5.83 5.70
N ARG A 43 -1.14 -6.15 6.82
CA ARG A 43 -0.48 -6.58 8.07
C ARG A 43 0.29 -7.90 7.91
N ARG A 44 -0.15 -8.77 7.00
CA ARG A 44 0.53 -10.03 6.64
C ARG A 44 1.66 -9.84 5.63
N GLY A 45 2.01 -8.60 5.27
CA GLY A 45 3.05 -8.29 4.31
C GLY A 45 2.73 -8.74 2.87
N GLN A 46 1.46 -8.98 2.55
CA GLN A 46 1.04 -9.36 1.20
C GLN A 46 0.88 -8.15 0.28
N PHE A 47 0.85 -6.95 0.85
CA PHE A 47 0.80 -5.68 0.12
C PHE A 47 1.85 -4.71 0.66
N VAL A 48 2.50 -3.99 -0.24
CA VAL A 48 3.33 -2.84 0.14
C VAL A 48 2.41 -1.68 0.50
N ALA A 49 2.55 -1.17 1.72
CA ALA A 49 1.76 -0.05 2.21
C ALA A 49 2.55 0.76 3.24
N VAL A 50 2.22 2.04 3.33
CA VAL A 50 2.77 2.99 4.31
C VAL A 50 1.67 3.39 5.27
N LYS A 51 1.98 3.51 6.56
CA LYS A 51 1.01 3.98 7.56
C LYS A 51 1.12 5.49 7.71
N GLU A 52 0.06 6.21 7.37
CA GLU A 52 -0.08 7.65 7.59
C GLU A 52 -1.18 7.89 8.63
N GLY A 53 -0.79 8.26 9.85
CA GLY A 53 -1.69 8.38 10.99
C GLY A 53 -2.45 7.08 11.28
N LYS A 54 -3.77 7.08 11.08
CA LYS A 54 -4.66 5.92 11.32
C LYS A 54 -4.95 5.11 10.05
N THR A 55 -4.41 5.51 8.90
CA THR A 55 -4.76 4.93 7.60
C THR A 55 -3.53 4.32 6.93
N TRP A 56 -3.73 3.19 6.26
CA TRP A 56 -2.71 2.63 5.36
C TRP A 56 -2.89 3.19 3.96
N ILE A 57 -1.81 3.60 3.34
CA ILE A 57 -1.72 4.14 1.98
C ILE A 57 -0.99 3.10 1.12
N THR A 58 -1.60 2.69 0.02
CA THR A 58 -1.15 1.56 -0.83
C THR A 58 -1.68 1.73 -2.25
N HIS A 59 -1.55 0.74 -3.12
CA HIS A 59 -2.09 0.76 -4.48
C HIS A 59 -2.50 -0.67 -4.90
N PRO A 60 -3.56 -0.85 -5.72
CA PRO A 60 -4.04 -2.17 -6.15
C PRO A 60 -2.98 -3.09 -6.77
N SER A 61 -1.97 -2.52 -7.43
CA SER A 61 -0.86 -3.27 -8.05
C SER A 61 0.31 -3.58 -7.10
N LEU A 62 0.24 -3.16 -5.83
CA LEU A 62 1.32 -3.38 -4.86
C LEU A 62 1.21 -4.71 -4.09
N GLU A 63 0.52 -5.68 -4.66
CA GLU A 63 0.46 -7.04 -4.15
C GLU A 63 1.83 -7.73 -4.32
N VAL A 64 2.44 -8.15 -3.22
CA VAL A 64 3.81 -8.70 -3.21
C VAL A 64 3.91 -9.97 -4.07
N ARG A 65 2.86 -10.80 -4.10
CA ARG A 65 2.81 -12.03 -4.92
C ARG A 65 2.88 -11.76 -6.43
N LYS A 66 2.34 -10.63 -6.88
CA LYS A 66 2.37 -10.24 -8.30
C LYS A 66 3.68 -9.57 -8.72
N MET A 67 4.58 -9.28 -7.78
CA MET A 67 5.88 -8.67 -8.05
C MET A 67 7.02 -9.67 -8.24
N GLN A 68 6.77 -10.96 -8.01
CA GLN A 68 7.70 -12.04 -8.34
C GLN A 68 7.52 -12.42 -9.81
N ILE A 69 8.06 -11.57 -10.70
CA ILE A 69 8.27 -11.88 -12.12
C ILE A 69 9.75 -11.65 -12.41
#